data_AF-A0A149V7L7-F1
#
_entry.id   AF-A0A149V7L7-F1
#
_cell.length_a   1.000
_cell.length_b   1.000
_cell.length_c   1.000
_cell.angle_alpha   90.00
_cell.angle_beta   90.00
_cell.angle_gamma   90.00
#
_symmetry.space_group_name_H-M   'P 1'
#
loop_
_entity.id
_entity.type
_entity.pdbx_description
1 polymer ?
#
loop_
_entity_poly.entity_id
_entity_poly.type
_entity_poly.pdbx_seq_one_letter_code
_entity_poly.pdbx_strand_id
1 'polypeptide(L)' 'MHLQQTVQNIQEKMPGSHLEQLQQMEKTWVLYKNSFCDAEYALYDGASGGPPAHFACLEALTRHHEDELKTTYGRYLD' A
#
# COMPACT_ATOMS: atom_id res chain seq x y z
N MET A 1 -1.50 10.79 -2.41
CA MET A 1 -0.13 10.44 -1.96
C MET A 1 -0.03 10.70 -0.45
N HIS A 2 -0.86 10.02 0.36
CA HIS A 2 -0.94 10.24 1.81
C HIS A 2 -0.51 9.00 2.61
N LEU A 3 -0.50 7.81 1.98
CA LEU A 3 -0.09 6.55 2.60
C LEU A 3 1.19 6.63 3.45
N GLN A 4 2.28 7.18 2.92
CA GLN A 4 3.55 7.21 3.66
C GLN A 4 3.45 8.06 4.93
N GLN A 5 2.72 9.17 4.88
CA GLN A 5 2.43 9.98 6.07
C GLN A 5 1.52 9.22 7.05
N THR A 6 0.50 8.51 6.56
CA THR A 6 -0.39 7.68 7.38
C THR A 6 0.40 6.63 8.15
N VAL A 7 1.29 5.89 7.48
CA VAL A 7 2.15 4.88 8.11
C VAL A 7 3.07 5.52 9.16
N GLN A 8 3.71 6.65 8.85
CA GLN A 8 4.57 7.35 9.81
C GLN A 8 3.81 7.76 11.08
N ASN A 9 2.64 8.38 10.94
CA ASN A 9 1.81 8.79 12.08
C ASN A 9 1.43 7.59 12.97
N ILE A 10 1.08 6.46 12.36
CA ILE A 10 0.76 5.23 13.10
C ILE A 10 2.00 4.74 13.84
N GLN A 11 3.16 4.69 13.18
CA GLN A 11 4.40 4.18 13.75
C GLN A 11 4.87 4.99 14.97
N GLU A 12 4.76 6.32 14.91
CA GLU A 12 5.19 7.21 16.00
C GLU A 12 4.37 7.04 17.28
N LYS A 13 3.09 6.68 17.16
CA LYS A 13 2.14 6.56 18.28
C LYS A 13 1.94 5.10 18.76
N MET A 14 2.55 4.12 18.08
CA MET A 14 2.34 2.70 18.36
C MET A 14 3.37 2.13 19.36
N PRO A 15 2.96 1.30 20.34
CA PRO A 15 3.90 0.60 21.23
C PRO A 15 4.82 -0.37 20.47
N GLY A 16 6.07 -0.51 20.93
CA GLY A 16 7.13 -1.24 20.21
C GLY A 16 6.81 -2.68 19.81
N SER A 17 6.05 -3.45 20.61
CA SER A 17 5.70 -4.83 20.28
C SER A 17 4.73 -4.98 19.09
N HIS A 18 3.95 -3.95 18.80
CA HIS A 18 3.04 -3.93 17.63
C HIS A 18 3.68 -3.26 16.42
N LEU A 19 4.69 -2.41 16.65
CA LEU A 19 5.41 -1.69 15.59
C LEU A 19 6.11 -2.65 14.61
N GLU A 20 6.75 -3.70 15.11
CA GLU A 20 7.44 -4.68 14.26
C GLU A 20 6.46 -5.41 13.32
N GLN A 21 5.26 -5.73 13.81
CA GLN A 21 4.21 -6.38 13.02
C GLN A 21 3.71 -5.45 11.91
N LEU A 22 3.48 -4.16 12.24
CA LEU A 22 3.10 -3.15 11.25
C LEU A 22 4.19 -2.98 10.18
N GLN A 23 5.45 -2.87 10.59
CA GLN A 23 6.57 -2.72 9.65
C GLN A 23 6.73 -3.94 8.74
N GLN A 24 6.55 -5.15 9.28
CA GLN A 24 6.61 -6.36 8.48
C GLN A 24 5.44 -6.44 7.49
N MET A 25 4.23 -6.07 7.92
CA MET A 25 3.05 -6.01 7.07
C MET A 25 3.23 -5.00 5.92
N GLU A 26 3.71 -3.79 6.19
CA GLU A 26 3.98 -2.78 5.16
C GLU A 26 5.00 -3.27 4.11
N LYS A 27 6.07 -3.95 4.54
CA LYS A 27 7.05 -4.55 3.61
C LYS A 27 6.39 -5.60 2.71
N THR A 28 5.59 -6.49 3.30
CA THR A 28 4.86 -7.52 2.55
C THR A 28 3.84 -6.91 1.59
N TRP A 29 3.14 -5.85 2.01
CA TRP A 29 2.19 -5.15 1.17
C TRP A 29 2.84 -4.51 -0.06
N VAL A 30 4.02 -3.87 0.09
CA VAL A 30 4.76 -3.31 -1.06
C VAL A 30 5.09 -4.40 -2.08
N LEU A 31 5.53 -5.58 -1.62
CA LEU A 31 5.82 -6.72 -2.49
C LEU A 31 4.57 -7.21 -3.21
N TYR A 32 3.45 -7.34 -2.49
CA TYR A 32 2.16 -7.72 -3.08
C TYR A 32 1.68 -6.72 -4.13
N LYS A 33 1.69 -5.42 -3.81
CA LYS A 33 1.25 -4.36 -4.72
C LYS A 33 2.03 -4.42 -6.04
N ASN A 34 3.36 -4.49 -5.94
CA ASN A 34 4.20 -4.51 -7.13
C ASN A 34 3.97 -5.79 -7.94
N SER A 35 3.97 -6.97 -7.31
CA SER A 35 3.77 -8.23 -8.04
C SER A 35 2.37 -8.34 -8.66
N PHE A 36 1.34 -7.83 -7.98
CA PHE A 36 -0.01 -7.79 -8.50
C PHE A 36 -0.12 -6.89 -9.73
N CYS A 37 0.42 -5.66 -9.63
CA CYS A 37 0.35 -4.71 -10.74
C CYS A 37 1.23 -5.14 -11.92
N ASP A 38 2.38 -5.77 -11.68
CA ASP A 38 3.20 -6.38 -12.74
C ASP A 38 2.45 -7.52 -13.44
N ALA A 39 1.69 -8.34 -12.69
CA ALA A 39 0.87 -9.39 -13.25
C ALA A 39 -0.30 -8.83 -14.08
N GLU A 40 -0.95 -7.76 -13.63
CA GLU A 40 -1.97 -7.04 -14.41
C GLU A 40 -1.38 -6.44 -15.69
N TYR A 41 -0.21 -5.80 -15.60
CA TYR A 41 0.50 -5.27 -16.77
C TYR A 41 0.78 -6.35 -17.82
N ALA A 42 1.18 -7.55 -17.38
CA ALA A 42 1.46 -8.67 -18.28
C ALA A 42 0.23 -9.12 -19.10
N LEU A 43 -1.00 -8.87 -18.63
CA LEU A 43 -2.23 -9.15 -19.38
C LEU A 43 -2.35 -8.33 -20.66
N TYR A 44 -1.65 -7.20 -20.74
CA TYR A 44 -1.65 -6.33 -21.90
C TYR A 44 -0.63 -6.74 -22.97
N ASP A 45 0.26 -7.72 -22.69
CA ASP A 45 1.25 -8.24 -23.64
C ASP A 45 2.06 -7.15 -24.37
N GLY A 46 2.46 -6.10 -23.63
CA GLY A 46 3.21 -4.96 -24.17
C GLY A 46 2.42 -3.99 -25.03
N ALA A 47 1.10 -4.14 -25.14
CA ALA A 47 0.23 -3.19 -25.81
C ALA A 47 0.19 -1.83 -25.08
N SER A 48 -0.24 -0.80 -25.80
CA SER A 48 -0.30 0.58 -25.30
C SER A 48 -1.20 0.80 -24.08
N GLY A 49 -2.10 -0.15 -23.79
CA GLY A 49 -2.92 -0.15 -22.58
C GLY A 49 -2.19 -0.58 -21.30
N GLY A 50 -1.06 -1.27 -21.41
CA GLY A 50 -0.31 -1.80 -20.26
C GLY A 50 0.19 -0.69 -19.32
N PRO A 51 1.00 0.27 -19.79
CA PRO A 51 1.54 1.31 -18.93
C PRO A 51 0.49 2.12 -18.15
N PRO A 52 -0.61 2.62 -18.75
CA PRO A 52 -1.64 3.33 -17.99
C PRO A 52 -2.40 2.42 -17.02
N ALA A 53 -2.64 1.14 -17.37
CA ALA A 53 -3.27 0.19 -16.44
C ALA A 53 -2.37 -0.10 -15.23
N HIS A 54 -1.07 -0.29 -15.46
CA HIS A 54 -0.09 -0.49 -14.39
C HIS A 54 -0.07 0.68 -13.42
N PHE A 55 -0.06 1.91 -13.94
CA PHE A 55 -0.12 3.12 -13.11
C PHE A 55 -1.43 3.21 -12.32
N ALA A 56 -2.56 2.93 -12.96
CA ALA A 56 -3.86 2.92 -12.30
C ALA A 56 -3.95 1.86 -11.20
N CYS A 57 -3.39 0.67 -11.40
CA CYS A 57 -3.30 -0.37 -10.39
C CYS A 57 -2.53 0.08 -9.15
N LEU A 58 -1.33 0.64 -9.35
CA LEU A 58 -0.48 1.11 -8.25
C LEU A 58 -1.19 2.18 -7.43
N GLU A 59 -1.90 3.10 -8.10
CA GLU A 59 -2.66 4.16 -7.45
C GLU A 59 -3.87 3.60 -6.69
N ALA A 60 -4.65 2.72 -7.30
CA ALA A 60 -5.83 2.12 -6.69
C ALA A 60 -5.49 1.31 -5.44
N LEU A 61 -4.47 0.44 -5.52
CA LEU A 61 -4.01 -0.34 -4.37
C LEU A 61 -3.40 0.55 -3.27
N THR A 62 -2.71 1.63 -3.64
CA THR A 62 -2.18 2.59 -2.67
C THR A 62 -3.31 3.30 -1.91
N ARG A 63 -4.38 3.73 -2.58
CA ARG A 63 -5.54 4.33 -1.89
C ARG A 63 -6.25 3.31 -1.00
N HIS A 64 -6.49 2.10 -1.51
CA HIS A 64 -7.17 1.05 -0.76
C HIS A 64 -6.42 0.73 0.54
N HIS A 65 -5.11 0.55 0.45
CA HIS A 65 -4.26 0.28 1.61
C HIS A 65 -4.27 1.42 2.62
N GLU A 66 -4.28 2.67 2.15
CA GLU A 66 -4.43 3.84 3.02
C GLU A 66 -5.76 3.82 3.78
N ASP A 67 -6.86 3.44 3.13
CA ASP A 67 -8.18 3.32 3.77
C ASP A 67 -8.24 2.14 4.75
N GLU A 68 -7.59 1.02 4.44
CA GLU A 68 -7.43 -0.12 5.37
C GLU A 68 -6.64 0.29 6.62
N LEU A 69 -5.56 1.07 6.45
CA LEU A 69 -4.78 1.59 7.55
C LEU A 69 -5.58 2.56 8.42
N LYS A 70 -6.32 3.50 7.81
CA LYS A 70 -7.20 4.43 8.55
C LYS A 70 -8.28 3.70 9.32
N THR A 71 -8.88 2.67 8.72
CA THR A 71 -9.93 1.86 9.35
C THR A 71 -9.38 1.05 10.53
N THR A 72 -8.22 0.42 10.35
CA THR A 72 -7.64 -0.51 11.33
C THR A 72 -6.90 0.22 12.46
N TYR A 73 -6.16 1.27 12.12
CA TYR A 73 -5.25 1.98 13.01
C TYR A 73 -5.71 3.40 13.33
N GLY A 74 -6.97 3.75 13.04
CA GLY A 74 -7.52 5.11 13.20
C GLY A 74 -7.25 5.73 14.57
N ARG A 75 -7.23 4.93 15.64
CA ARG A 75 -6.90 5.38 17.01
C ARG A 75 -5.51 6.01 17.18
N TYR A 76 -4.61 5.77 16.23
CA TYR A 76 -3.25 6.34 16.20
C TYR A 76 -3.14 7.52 15.21
N LEU A 77 -4.22 7.88 14.51
CA LEU A 77 -4.23 9.00 13.57
C LEU A 77 -4.83 10.27 14.17
N ASP A 78 -5.48 10.17 15.33
CA ASP A 78 -6.07 11.28 16.10
C ASP A 78 -5.03 12.11 16.87
#